data_AF-V7ES25-F1
#
_entry.id   AF-V7ES25-F1
#
_cell.length_a   1.000
_cell.length_b   1.000
_cell.length_c   1.000
_cell.angle_alpha   90.00
_cell.angle_beta   90.00
_cell.angle_gamma   90.00
#
_symmetry.space_group_name_H-M   'P 1'
#
loop_
_entity.id
_entity.type
_entity.pdbx_description
1 polymer ?
#
loop_
_entity_poly.entity_id
_entity_poly.type
_entity_poly.pdbx_seq_one_letter_code
_entity_poly.pdbx_strand_id
1 'polypeptide(L)' 'MLTCRACGVEPLAWLRHVLTELPQRAVDTDIDDLLPFNFAKTAAA' A
#
# COMPACT_ATOMS: atom_id res chain seq x y z
N MET A 1 -3.68 -14.41 16.45
CA MET A 1 -2.74 -13.87 15.44
C MET A 1 -1.33 -14.03 16.00
N LEU A 2 -0.54 -14.95 15.45
CA LEU A 2 0.85 -15.13 15.90
C LEU A 2 1.71 -14.01 15.31
N THR A 3 2.63 -13.46 16.10
CA THR A 3 3.56 -12.43 15.62
C THR A 3 4.66 -13.09 14.77
N CYS A 4 5.28 -12.35 13.84
CA CYS A 4 6.38 -12.87 13.01
C CYS A 4 7.47 -13.55 13.85
N ARG A 5 7.82 -12.97 15.01
CA ARG A 5 8.78 -13.52 15.96
C ARG A 5 8.35 -14.87 16.55
N ALA A 6 7.06 -15.06 16.85
CA ALA A 6 6.54 -16.34 17.36
C ALA A 6 6.57 -17.46 16.30
N CYS A 7 6.59 -17.10 15.01
CA CYS A 7 6.70 -18.03 13.89
C CYS A 7 8.15 -18.27 13.44
N GLY A 8 9.16 -17.75 14.15
CA GLY A 8 10.58 -17.86 13.75
C GLY A 8 10.92 -17.02 12.51
N VAL A 9 10.06 -16.08 12.12
CA VAL A 9 10.26 -15.22 10.96
C VAL A 9 10.92 -13.91 11.40
N GLU A 10 11.96 -13.52 10.68
CA GLU A 10 12.64 -12.25 10.89
C GLU A 10 11.71 -11.08 10.51
N PRO A 11 11.37 -10.16 11.45
CA PRO A 11 10.29 -9.19 11.23
C PRO A 11 10.50 -8.22 10.07
N LEU A 12 11.75 -7.79 9.82
CA LEU A 12 12.07 -6.86 8.74
C LEU A 12 12.05 -7.57 7.40
N ALA A 13 12.53 -8.82 7.32
CA ALA A 13 12.43 -9.66 6.13
C ALA A 13 10.96 -9.89 5.75
N TRP A 14 10.10 -10.18 6.72
CA TRP A 14 8.66 -10.31 6.48
C TRP A 14 8.03 -9.01 6.00
N LEU A 15 8.34 -7.88 6.64
CA LEU A 15 7.82 -6.57 6.23
C LEU A 15 8.22 -6.25 4.78
N ARG A 16 9.49 -6.46 4.42
CA ARG A 16 9.97 -6.23 3.06
C ARG A 16 9.26 -7.12 2.05
N HIS A 17 9.07 -8.40 2.38
CA HIS A 17 8.34 -9.33 1.53
C HIS A 17 6.89 -8.89 1.32
N VAL A 18 6.17 -8.54 2.39
CA VAL A 18 4.77 -8.09 2.26
C VAL A 18 4.66 -6.84 1.40
N LEU A 19 5.59 -5.89 1.53
CA LEU A 19 5.61 -4.68 0.69
C LEU A 19 5.83 -4.98 -0.80
N THR A 20 6.52 -6.07 -1.16
CA THR A 20 6.66 -6.49 -2.56
C THR A 20 5.42 -7.19 -3.11
N GLU A 21 4.61 -7.80 -2.25
CA GLU A 21 3.36 -8.45 -2.65
C GLU A 21 2.19 -7.45 -2.83
N LEU A 22 2.36 -6.20 -2.37
CA LEU A 22 1.32 -5.18 -2.54
C LEU A 22 1.12 -4.85 -4.03
N PRO A 23 -0.14 -4.61 -4.45
CA PRO A 23 -0.43 -4.19 -5.82
C PRO A 23 0.33 -2.89 -6.11
N GLN A 24 1.19 -2.94 -7.13
CA GLN A 24 1.97 -1.79 -7.55
C GLN A 24 1.09 -0.84 -8.34
N ARG A 25 1.24 0.45 -8.05
CA ARG A 25 0.51 1.52 -8.73
C ARG A 25 1.36 2.08 -9.87
N ALA A 26 0.74 2.47 -10.98
CA ALA A 26 1.48 3.16 -12.04
C ALA A 26 2.01 4.50 -11.51
N VAL A 27 3.24 4.84 -11.88
CA VAL A 27 3.98 6.01 -11.36
C VAL A 27 3.23 7.33 -11.59
N ASP A 28 2.42 7.39 -12.65
CA ASP A 28 1.65 8.57 -13.05
C ASP A 28 0.25 8.64 -12.43
N THR A 29 -0.14 7.65 -11.61
CA THR A 29 -1.50 7.63 -11.05
C THR A 29 -1.58 8.55 -9.82
N ASP A 30 -2.50 9.51 -9.86
CA ASP A 30 -2.67 10.57 -8.86
C ASP A 30 -2.99 10.01 -7.45
N ILE A 31 -2.38 10.49 -6.38
CA ILE A 31 -2.67 9.99 -5.03
C ILE A 31 -4.12 10.27 -4.58
N ASP A 32 -4.81 11.22 -5.23
CA ASP A 32 -6.17 11.64 -4.90
C ASP A 32 -7.12 10.46 -4.69
N ASP A 33 -7.12 9.45 -5.57
CA ASP A 33 -8.06 8.31 -5.47
C ASP A 33 -7.82 7.35 -4.29
N LEU A 34 -6.67 7.45 -3.59
CA LEU A 34 -6.39 6.74 -2.35
C LEU A 34 -6.84 7.52 -1.10
N LEU A 35 -7.21 8.79 -1.24
CA LEU A 35 -7.64 9.60 -0.12
C LEU A 35 -9.04 9.14 0.35
N PRO A 36 -9.34 9.23 1.65
CA PRO A 36 -10.65 8.84 2.18
C PRO A 36 -11.80 9.69 1.63
N PHE A 37 -11.49 10.85 1.03
CA PHE A 37 -12.46 11.74 0.39
C PHE A 37 -12.04 12.01 -1.05
N ASN A 38 -12.54 11.18 -1.95
CA ASN A 38 -12.39 11.37 -3.39
C ASN A 38 -13.39 12.42 -3.86
N PHE A 39 -13.05 13.70 -3.72
CA PHE A 39 -13.79 14.76 -4.40
C PHE A 39 -13.56 14.57 -5.90
N ALA A 40 -14.64 14.37 -6.66
CA ALA A 40 -14.54 14.30 -8.11
C ALA A 40 -13.80 15.55 -8.60
N LYS A 41 -12.62 15.36 -9.21
CA LYS A 41 -11.83 16.44 -9.80
C LYS A 41 -12.72 17.12 -10.83
N THR A 42 -13.14 18.35 -10.57
CA THR A 42 -13.97 19.12 -11.50
C THR A 42 -13.19 19.21 -12.81
N ALA A 43 -13.69 18.58 -13.88
CA ALA A 43 -13.13 18.76 -15.20
C ALA A 43 -13.28 20.24 -15.55
N ALA A 44 -12.16 20.98 -15.51
CA ALA A 44 -12.13 22.35 -16.00
C ALA A 44 -12.46 22.31 -17.50
N ALA A 45 -13.54 23.00 -17.88
CA ALA A 45 -14.03 23.13 -19.25
C ALA A 45 -13.10 23.99 -20.11
#